data_AF-A0A4U3AKU5-F1
#
_entry.id   AF-A0A4U3AKU5-F1
#
_cell.length_a   1.000
_cell.length_b   1.000
_cell.length_c   1.000
_cell.angle_alpha   90.00
_cell.angle_beta   90.00
_cell.angle_gamma   90.00
#
_symmetry.space_group_name_H-M   'P 1'
#
loop_
_entity.id
_entity.type
_entity.pdbx_description
1 polymer ?
#
loop_
_entity_poly.entity_id
_entity_poly.type
_entity_poly.pdbx_seq_one_letter_code
_entity_poly.pdbx_strand_id
1 'polypeptide(L)'
;MKKLLISGVCAAVFGTTFFANNSMAETSGNTTNQGIQAASAQTSKFIDVPDWNWAYNEINYMVDHNIMLGYLNGYFGAVEKITREDLAVFLYRTVKIPDYDMSQPIPFN
;
A
#
# COMPACT_ATOMS: atom_id res chain seq x y z
N MET A 1 1.75 -11.87 39.44
CA MET A 1 0.85 -13.03 39.27
C MET A 1 0.08 -12.85 37.98
N LYS A 2 0.29 -13.75 37.02
CA LYS A 2 -0.25 -13.72 35.66
C LYS A 2 -1.74 -14.09 35.71
N LYS A 3 -2.62 -13.34 35.04
CA LYS A 3 -3.95 -13.84 34.65
C LYS A 3 -4.20 -13.46 33.19
N LEU A 4 -3.93 -14.44 32.33
CA LEU A 4 -4.51 -14.56 31.01
C LEU A 4 -6.02 -14.70 31.17
N LEU A 5 -6.81 -13.99 30.36
CA LEU A 5 -8.12 -14.49 29.96
C LEU A 5 -8.16 -14.50 28.43
N ILE A 6 -8.47 -15.70 27.95
CA ILE A 6 -8.37 -16.19 26.59
C ILE A 6 -9.61 -15.77 25.79
N SER A 7 -9.35 -15.55 24.50
CA SER A 7 -10.25 -15.25 23.39
C SER A 7 -11.70 -15.72 23.53
N GLY A 8 -12.63 -14.78 23.37
CA GLY A 8 -13.97 -15.08 22.94
C GLY A 8 -13.94 -15.60 21.50
N VAL A 9 -14.43 -16.82 21.33
CA VAL A 9 -15.00 -17.45 20.14
C VAL A 9 -15.01 -16.56 18.87
N CYS A 10 -14.14 -16.84 17.91
CA CYS A 10 -14.42 -16.56 16.51
C CYS A 10 -14.68 -17.90 15.82
N ALA A 11 -15.96 -18.24 15.65
CA ALA A 11 -16.38 -19.44 14.96
C ALA A 11 -15.87 -19.38 13.51
N ALA A 12 -15.09 -20.38 13.12
CA ALA A 12 -14.69 -20.58 11.74
C ALA A 12 -15.93 -20.99 10.91
N VAL A 13 -16.46 -20.06 10.12
CA VAL A 13 -17.19 -20.42 8.90
C VAL A 13 -16.15 -20.53 7.79
N PHE A 14 -15.58 -21.72 7.65
CA PHE A 14 -14.85 -22.08 6.45
C PHE A 14 -15.87 -22.19 5.30
N GLY A 15 -15.68 -21.37 4.26
CA GLY A 15 -16.41 -21.50 3.01
C GLY A 15 -17.66 -20.64 2.92
N THR A 16 -17.52 -19.44 2.41
CA THR A 16 -17.91 -19.11 1.03
C THR A 16 -17.27 -17.76 0.70
N THR A 17 -16.70 -17.67 -0.49
CA THR A 17 -16.09 -16.45 -1.02
C THR A 17 -17.14 -15.33 -1.09
N PHE A 18 -17.02 -14.30 -0.26
CA PHE A 18 -17.77 -13.06 -0.43
C PHE A 18 -16.91 -12.10 -1.26
N PHE A 19 -16.96 -12.26 -2.59
CA PHE A 19 -16.53 -11.21 -3.52
C PHE A 19 -17.60 -10.11 -3.52
N ALA A 20 -17.38 -9.03 -2.78
CA ALA A 20 -18.21 -7.84 -2.85
C ALA A 20 -17.68 -6.92 -3.97
N ASN A 21 -18.14 -7.15 -5.20
CA ASN A 21 -18.29 -6.07 -6.18
C ASN A 21 -19.79 -5.78 -6.28
N ASN A 22 -20.20 -4.72 -5.57
CA ASN A 22 -21.50 -4.04 -5.60
C ASN A 22 -22.57 -4.68 -6.50
N SER A 23 -23.31 -5.67 -5.99
CA SER A 23 -24.65 -5.95 -6.50
C SER A 23 -25.55 -6.48 -5.39
N MET A 24 -26.58 -5.67 -5.13
CA MET A 24 -27.84 -5.95 -4.45
C MET A 24 -28.24 -7.42 -4.28
N ALA A 25 -28.58 -7.80 -3.05
CA ALA A 25 -29.63 -8.77 -2.75
C ALA A 25 -30.15 -8.55 -1.34
N GLU A 26 -31.40 -8.11 -1.26
CA GLU A 26 -32.17 -7.83 -0.04
C GLU A 26 -32.58 -9.13 0.68
N THR A 27 -32.70 -9.11 2.01
CA THR A 27 -33.71 -9.90 2.75
C THR A 27 -33.95 -9.27 4.12
N SER A 28 -35.06 -8.52 4.19
CA SER A 28 -36.03 -8.40 5.29
C SER A 28 -35.56 -8.56 6.74
N GLY A 29 -35.55 -7.45 7.51
CA GLY A 29 -35.80 -7.50 8.95
C GLY A 29 -35.13 -6.42 9.82
N ASN A 30 -35.81 -5.29 10.00
CA ASN A 30 -35.79 -4.39 11.18
C ASN A 30 -34.48 -3.72 11.65
N THR A 31 -34.32 -2.48 11.19
CA THR A 31 -33.97 -1.25 11.94
C THR A 31 -33.04 -1.36 13.15
N THR A 32 -31.77 -1.04 12.94
CA THR A 32 -31.14 0.09 13.63
C THR A 32 -30.13 0.74 12.68
N ASN A 33 -30.40 2.00 12.30
CA ASN A 33 -29.42 2.91 11.74
C ASN A 33 -28.35 3.21 12.81
N GLN A 34 -27.49 2.24 13.08
CA GLN A 34 -26.20 2.51 13.68
C GLN A 34 -25.24 2.43 12.52
N GLY A 35 -24.76 3.59 12.07
CA GLY A 35 -23.68 3.68 11.11
C GLY A 35 -22.52 2.88 11.66
N ILE A 36 -22.38 1.64 11.21
CA ILE A 36 -21.13 0.91 11.28
C ILE A 36 -20.28 1.60 10.22
N GLN A 37 -19.74 2.76 10.58
CA GLN A 37 -18.55 3.27 9.93
C GLN A 37 -17.52 2.19 10.19
N ALA A 38 -17.38 1.27 9.23
CA ALA A 38 -16.26 0.36 9.20
C ALA A 38 -15.05 1.25 9.40
N ALA A 39 -14.40 1.13 10.56
CA ALA A 39 -13.07 1.67 10.74
C ALA A 39 -12.28 1.02 9.61
N SER A 40 -11.98 1.79 8.56
CA SER A 40 -11.15 1.30 7.49
C SER A 40 -9.82 1.03 8.17
N ALA A 41 -9.57 -0.23 8.51
CA ALA A 41 -8.23 -0.66 8.83
C ALA A 41 -7.39 -0.20 7.64
N GLN A 42 -6.53 0.80 7.85
CA GLN A 42 -5.54 1.22 6.87
C GLN A 42 -4.73 -0.03 6.59
N THR A 43 -5.12 -0.74 5.54
CA THR A 43 -4.45 -1.97 5.17
C THR A 43 -3.21 -1.48 4.46
N SER A 44 -2.04 -1.73 5.05
CA SER A 44 -0.78 -1.35 4.43
C SER A 44 -0.75 -1.83 2.98
N LYS A 45 -0.24 -0.97 2.09
CA LYS A 45 -0.11 -1.26 0.66
C LYS A 45 0.82 -2.43 0.38
N PHE A 46 1.72 -2.73 1.32
CA PHE A 46 2.71 -3.80 1.17
C PHE A 46 2.76 -4.70 2.40
N ILE A 47 2.92 -6.00 2.16
CA ILE A 47 2.95 -7.03 3.20
C ILE A 47 4.18 -6.87 4.12
N ASP A 48 5.31 -6.44 3.56
CA ASP A 48 6.59 -6.25 4.25
C ASP A 48 6.78 -4.85 4.85
N VAL A 49 5.83 -3.93 4.65
CA VAL A 49 5.91 -2.57 5.18
C VAL A 49 4.68 -2.28 6.06
N PRO A 50 4.61 -2.86 7.28
CA PRO A 50 3.52 -2.56 8.19
C PRO A 50 3.60 -1.11 8.72
N ASP A 51 2.50 -0.59 9.26
CA ASP A 51 2.37 0.81 9.70
C ASP A 51 3.39 1.24 10.78
N TRP A 52 3.95 0.30 11.52
CA TRP A 52 4.99 0.55 12.54
C TRP A 52 6.41 0.56 11.96
N ASN A 53 6.58 0.25 10.68
CA ASN A 53 7.87 0.32 10.01
C ASN A 53 8.30 1.80 9.93
N TRP A 54 9.56 2.07 10.27
CA TRP A 54 10.12 3.41 10.30
C TRP A 54 10.04 4.14 8.95
N ALA A 55 10.02 3.39 7.84
CA ALA A 55 9.95 3.92 6.48
C ALA A 55 8.53 3.93 5.90
N TYR A 56 7.51 3.62 6.69
CA TYR A 56 6.14 3.44 6.19
C TYR A 56 5.61 4.68 5.46
N ASN A 57 5.79 5.86 6.04
CA ASN A 57 5.28 7.11 5.48
C ASN A 57 6.01 7.48 4.18
N GLU A 58 7.31 7.30 4.17
CA GLU A 58 8.19 7.62 3.04
C GLU A 58 7.91 6.69 1.86
N ILE A 59 7.78 5.38 2.13
CA ILE A 59 7.45 4.37 1.11
C ILE A 59 6.09 4.67 0.49
N ASN A 60 5.09 4.97 1.31
CA ASN A 60 3.76 5.31 0.82
C ASN A 60 3.79 6.59 -0.03
N TYR A 61 4.50 7.63 0.42
CA TYR A 61 4.68 8.85 -0.36
C TYR A 61 5.32 8.58 -1.72
N MET A 62 6.40 7.79 -1.76
CA MET A 62 7.11 7.45 -3.00
C MET A 62 6.24 6.66 -3.97
N VAL A 63 5.42 5.76 -3.46
CA VAL A 63 4.50 4.94 -4.27
C VAL A 63 3.34 5.77 -4.80
N ASP A 64 2.78 6.67 -3.99
CA ASP A 64 1.69 7.56 -4.40
C ASP A 64 2.13 8.54 -5.50
N HIS A 65 3.40 8.94 -5.49
CA HIS A 65 3.99 9.79 -6.51
C HIS A 65 4.57 9.01 -7.70
N ASN A 66 4.35 7.70 -7.79
CA ASN A 66 4.86 6.82 -8.84
C ASN A 66 6.40 6.87 -8.99
N ILE A 67 7.10 7.18 -7.90
CA ILE A 67 8.56 7.25 -7.87
C ILE A 67 9.13 5.82 -7.76
N MET A 68 8.61 5.05 -6.80
CA MET A 68 8.91 3.63 -6.62
C MET A 68 7.65 2.79 -6.76
N LEU A 69 7.82 1.55 -7.19
CA LEU A 69 6.74 0.58 -7.33
C LEU A 69 7.15 -0.67 -6.55
N GLY A 70 6.19 -1.29 -5.88
CA GLY A 70 6.40 -2.63 -5.33
C GLY A 70 6.23 -3.70 -6.40
N TYR A 71 6.38 -4.93 -5.97
CA TYR A 71 6.21 -6.13 -6.77
C TYR A 71 4.74 -6.54 -6.86
N LEU A 72 4.39 -7.28 -7.92
CA LEU A 72 3.03 -7.76 -8.16
C LEU A 72 2.53 -8.75 -7.08
N ASN A 73 3.44 -9.32 -6.31
CA ASN A 73 3.15 -10.21 -5.18
C ASN A 73 2.73 -9.45 -3.89
N GLY A 74 2.67 -8.11 -3.92
CA GLY A 74 2.27 -7.28 -2.78
C GLY A 74 3.41 -6.93 -1.82
N TYR A 75 4.67 -7.17 -2.20
CA TYR A 75 5.84 -6.78 -1.42
C TYR A 75 6.47 -5.50 -2.00
N PHE A 76 7.04 -4.67 -1.15
CA PHE A 76 7.86 -3.52 -1.57
C PHE A 76 9.31 -3.91 -1.81
N GLY A 77 9.84 -4.87 -1.04
CA GLY A 77 11.26 -5.24 -1.07
C GLY A 77 12.12 -4.32 -0.21
N ALA A 78 11.60 -3.81 0.92
CA ALA A 78 12.26 -2.77 1.72
C ALA A 78 13.66 -3.15 2.27
N VAL A 79 13.95 -4.46 2.36
CA VAL A 79 15.21 -5.01 2.89
C VAL A 79 16.17 -5.45 1.76
N GLU A 80 15.72 -5.42 0.51
CA GLU A 80 16.50 -5.86 -0.64
C GLU A 80 17.58 -4.84 -1.01
N LYS A 81 18.65 -5.33 -1.65
CA LYS A 81 19.72 -4.45 -2.13
C LYS A 81 19.25 -3.71 -3.38
N ILE A 82 19.33 -2.39 -3.34
CA ILE A 82 19.09 -1.53 -4.50
C ILE A 82 20.26 -1.65 -5.48
N THR A 83 19.94 -1.88 -6.77
CA THR A 83 20.93 -1.86 -7.85
C THR A 83 21.19 -0.42 -8.32
N ARG A 84 22.28 -0.20 -9.07
CA ARG A 84 22.62 1.15 -9.57
C ARG A 84 21.59 1.62 -10.59
N GLU A 85 21.02 0.68 -11.31
CA GLU A 85 19.97 0.83 -12.30
C GLU A 85 18.69 1.32 -11.62
N ASP A 86 18.26 0.69 -10.52
CA ASP A 86 17.08 1.11 -9.76
C ASP A 86 17.24 2.51 -9.19
N LEU A 87 18.44 2.83 -8.69
CA LEU A 87 18.76 4.18 -8.20
C LEU A 87 18.67 5.22 -9.32
N ALA A 88 19.14 4.92 -10.53
CA ALA A 88 19.05 5.84 -11.66
C ALA A 88 17.59 6.10 -12.06
N VAL A 89 16.74 5.06 -12.05
CA VAL A 89 15.29 5.21 -12.30
C VAL A 89 14.64 6.08 -11.23
N PHE A 90 14.99 5.88 -9.96
CA PHE A 90 14.53 6.71 -8.86
C PHE A 90 14.90 8.19 -9.06
N LEU A 91 16.17 8.48 -9.39
CA LEU A 91 16.61 9.85 -9.68
C LEU A 91 15.88 10.46 -10.88
N TYR A 92 15.70 9.70 -11.95
CA TYR A 92 15.04 10.18 -13.16
C TYR A 92 13.59 10.60 -12.87
N ARG A 93 12.85 9.78 -12.11
CA ARG A 93 11.45 10.06 -11.73
C ARG A 93 11.32 11.23 -10.74
N THR A 94 12.29 11.43 -9.86
CA THR A 94 12.26 12.49 -8.85
C THR A 94 12.68 13.86 -9.39
N VAL A 95 13.76 13.92 -10.17
CA VAL A 95 14.41 15.18 -10.56
C VAL A 95 13.67 15.89 -11.70
N LYS A 96 12.75 15.22 -12.42
CA LYS A 96 12.04 15.76 -13.60
C LYS A 96 13.01 16.51 -14.52
N ILE A 97 14.06 15.83 -14.94
CA ILE A 97 15.12 16.42 -15.75
C ILE A 97 14.47 16.93 -17.05
N PRO A 98 14.55 18.23 -17.37
CA PRO A 98 14.03 18.75 -18.62
C PRO A 98 14.79 18.13 -19.78
N ASP A 99 14.07 17.82 -20.86
CA ASP A 99 14.71 17.34 -22.07
C ASP A 99 15.77 18.36 -22.52
N TYR A 100 16.98 17.87 -22.77
CA TYR A 100 18.03 18.73 -23.27
C TYR A 100 17.65 19.21 -24.68
N ASP A 101 17.56 20.52 -24.85
CA ASP A 101 17.36 21.11 -26.18
C ASP A 101 18.61 20.90 -27.03
N MET A 102 18.58 19.85 -27.85
CA MET A 102 19.64 19.51 -28.80
C MET A 102 19.87 20.58 -29.87
N SER A 103 19.02 21.61 -29.96
CA SER A 103 19.23 22.75 -30.87
C SER A 103 20.32 23.71 -30.39
N GLN A 104 20.61 23.73 -29.09
CA GLN A 104 21.64 24.59 -28.51
C GLN A 104 22.95 23.82 -28.36
N PRO A 105 24.10 24.39 -28.75
CA PRO A 105 25.40 23.77 -28.49
C PRO A 105 25.64 23.62 -26.99
N ILE A 106 26.18 22.47 -26.55
CA ILE A 106 26.63 22.29 -25.17
C ILE A 106 27.70 23.35 -24.82
N PRO A 107 27.48 24.21 -23.81
CA PRO A 107 28.47 25.19 -23.42
C PRO A 107 29.69 24.47 -22.82
N PHE A 108 30.87 24.69 -23.39
CA PHE A 108 32.13 24.26 -22.79
C PHE A 108 32.48 25.24 -21.66
N ASN A 109 32.50 24.74 -20.42
CA ASN A 109 33.03 25.48 -19.27
C ASN A 109 34.51 25.15 -19.06
#